data_AF-A0A381UQ29-F1
#
_entry.id   AF-A0A381UQ29-F1
#
_cell.length_a   1.000
_cell.length_b   1.000
_cell.length_c   1.000
_cell.angle_alpha   90.00
_cell.angle_beta   90.00
_cell.angle_gamma   90.00
#
_symmetry.space_group_name_H-M   'P 1'
#
loop_
_entity.id
_entity.type
_entity.pdbx_description
1 polymer ?
#
loop_
_entity_poly.entity_id
_entity_poly.type
_entity_poly.pdbx_seq_one_letter_code
_entity_poly.pdbx_strand_id
1 'polypeptide(L)'
;VKGTDWYMAQRRGQRGFQNRSKRTDVKQAQDGSAGARIVLEDKVPRSPVELPAQTTVGELADILETSNVDTIKALMRLGVMATVNETVEFEVAAKVAASFEIGVLKPKDRMESEASIKVGVDDELTDENAVTRPPVITVLGHVDHGKTTLLDAIRGAKVVDSEAGGITQSIGAYQVVKGDQQLTFIDTPGHAAFTQMRANGARVTDIAVLVVAADDGVMPQTLEAIDHAKAAGVPIIVAINKIDAPGADIDKTNAQLAEHDIIVESYGGEVVAVSISALKGDGVDDLLESLLLVAEIQELKANPNRSGIGVVIESHMDRTRGSVASVLVRSGIVRVGDNVVAGSFRGRIKSMVDGFGEVVKEAGPSTPIEVLGLNGTPAAGDQFDVVATDREGRDLVSTRERIAQKRKNARAATTMAEVMRRVQQSDSKELLIVIKTGNHGSIDAVSRAVEQISNDEVQVRVLSASSGAVNESDILLASASDAMVMGFETTVEAGARRQSEAEGITIRTYDIIYNLIDEVEDAARGLLEPERKIIVTGHANVLEVFKHGRREQIAGVRVSDGVLKRSGRMRVIRDQKEIFDGAITSMRHLKENVRELVNNFEGGLMVDGFHEYQEGDQLEGYEVQVTRR
;
A
#
# COMPACT_ATOMS: atom_id res chain seq x y z
N VAL A 1 50.97 -0.68 33.42
CA VAL A 1 51.75 -1.56 34.33
C VAL A 1 51.29 -2.99 34.12
N LYS A 2 52.18 -3.81 33.52
CA LYS A 2 52.25 -5.29 33.48
C LYS A 2 51.04 -6.07 32.92
N GLY A 3 51.14 -6.97 31.93
CA GLY A 3 52.29 -7.52 31.21
C GLY A 3 52.06 -9.00 30.86
N THR A 4 52.33 -9.35 29.59
CA THR A 4 53.07 -10.54 29.08
C THR A 4 52.50 -11.95 29.30
N ASP A 5 52.09 -12.66 28.24
CA ASP A 5 52.90 -13.41 27.24
C ASP A 5 53.39 -14.78 27.73
N TRP A 6 52.97 -15.85 27.04
CA TRP A 6 53.67 -17.12 26.80
C TRP A 6 52.94 -17.87 25.66
N TYR A 7 53.54 -18.69 24.78
CA TYR A 7 54.75 -18.66 23.97
C TYR A 7 54.55 -19.76 22.89
N MET A 8 55.21 -19.61 21.74
CA MET A 8 55.21 -20.48 20.55
C MET A 8 55.67 -21.93 20.80
N ALA A 9 55.27 -22.86 19.89
CA ALA A 9 56.21 -23.79 19.25
C ALA A 9 55.69 -24.39 17.92
N GLN A 10 56.42 -24.12 16.84
CA GLN A 10 56.41 -24.84 15.56
C GLN A 10 56.99 -26.26 15.70
N ARG A 11 56.59 -27.21 14.84
CA ARG A 11 57.53 -27.94 13.96
C ARG A 11 56.86 -28.85 12.92
N ARG A 12 57.35 -28.70 11.68
CA ARG A 12 57.24 -29.58 10.51
C ARG A 12 57.83 -30.98 10.77
N GLY A 13 57.35 -31.97 10.02
CA GLY A 13 58.06 -33.24 9.80
C GLY A 13 57.35 -34.19 8.83
N GLN A 14 57.80 -34.18 7.57
CA GLN A 14 57.50 -35.16 6.52
C GLN A 14 57.80 -36.60 6.95
N ARG A 15 57.09 -37.58 6.37
CA ARG A 15 57.66 -38.84 5.82
C ARG A 15 56.62 -39.60 4.99
N GLY A 16 56.95 -39.85 3.73
CA GLY A 16 56.29 -40.84 2.88
C GLY A 16 57.04 -42.17 2.85
N PHE A 17 56.40 -43.21 2.30
CA PHE A 17 56.97 -44.45 1.76
C PHE A 17 56.03 -44.91 0.64
N GLN A 18 56.46 -44.90 -0.64
CA GLN A 18 57.00 -46.04 -1.42
C GLN A 18 55.96 -47.17 -1.65
N ASN A 19 55.79 -47.77 -2.84
CA ASN A 19 56.84 -48.19 -3.76
C ASN A 19 56.27 -48.71 -5.11
N ARG A 20 57.06 -48.49 -6.19
CA ARG A 20 57.42 -49.42 -7.31
C ARG A 20 56.32 -49.92 -8.29
N SER A 21 56.57 -50.05 -9.61
CA SER A 21 57.85 -50.10 -10.36
C SER A 21 57.68 -50.15 -11.89
N LYS A 22 58.73 -49.66 -12.59
CA LYS A 22 59.38 -50.20 -13.85
C LYS A 22 58.64 -49.94 -15.19
N ARG A 23 59.29 -49.58 -16.31
CA ARG A 23 60.72 -49.41 -16.68
C ARG A 23 60.84 -48.80 -18.11
N THR A 24 61.86 -47.95 -18.29
CA THR A 24 62.79 -47.75 -19.46
C THR A 24 62.31 -47.29 -20.87
N ASP A 25 62.75 -46.06 -21.21
CA ASP A 25 63.63 -45.63 -22.33
C ASP A 25 63.38 -46.06 -23.79
N VAL A 26 63.34 -45.09 -24.72
CA VAL A 26 64.38 -44.79 -25.74
C VAL A 26 63.95 -43.58 -26.63
N LYS A 27 64.93 -42.74 -27.01
CA LYS A 27 64.87 -41.56 -27.90
C LYS A 27 65.12 -41.91 -29.39
N GLN A 28 64.83 -40.93 -30.27
CA GLN A 28 65.18 -40.75 -31.72
C GLN A 28 64.09 -41.19 -32.72
N ALA A 29 63.79 -40.50 -33.83
CA ALA A 29 64.43 -39.40 -34.58
C ALA A 29 63.37 -38.58 -35.38
N GLN A 30 63.75 -37.36 -35.82
CA GLN A 30 63.17 -36.60 -36.95
C GLN A 30 63.23 -37.46 -38.24
N ASP A 31 62.39 -37.36 -39.27
CA ASP A 31 62.08 -36.21 -40.13
C ASP A 31 61.00 -36.63 -41.17
N GLY A 32 60.38 -35.67 -41.85
CA GLY A 32 59.07 -35.83 -42.50
C GLY A 32 58.97 -36.56 -43.85
N SER A 33 57.72 -36.80 -44.29
CA SER A 33 57.25 -36.62 -45.67
C SER A 33 55.73 -36.83 -45.75
N ALA A 34 55.14 -36.11 -46.71
CA ALA A 34 53.72 -35.89 -46.93
C ALA A 34 52.91 -37.15 -47.30
N GLY A 35 51.62 -37.12 -46.96
CA GLY A 35 50.63 -38.04 -47.48
C GLY A 35 49.28 -37.88 -46.78
N ALA A 36 48.41 -37.06 -47.35
CA ALA A 36 47.04 -36.88 -46.90
C ALA A 36 46.31 -38.23 -46.77
N ARG A 37 45.81 -38.53 -45.58
CA ARG A 37 44.68 -39.42 -45.38
C ARG A 37 43.66 -38.69 -44.53
N ILE A 38 42.58 -38.30 -45.20
CA ILE A 38 41.30 -37.96 -44.60
C ILE A 38 40.87 -39.20 -43.80
N VAL A 39 40.95 -39.12 -42.47
CA VAL A 39 40.17 -39.98 -41.59
C VAL A 39 38.96 -39.15 -41.23
N LEU A 40 37.85 -39.43 -41.92
CA LEU A 40 36.52 -39.07 -41.44
C LEU A 40 36.36 -39.78 -40.11
N GLU A 41 36.45 -39.02 -39.02
CA GLU A 41 36.07 -39.51 -37.71
C GLU A 41 34.54 -39.61 -37.71
N ASP A 42 34.05 -40.84 -37.78
CA ASP A 42 32.64 -41.17 -37.66
C ASP A 42 32.13 -40.56 -36.34
N LYS A 43 31.33 -39.49 -36.45
CA LYS A 43 30.58 -38.92 -35.34
C LYS A 43 29.62 -39.99 -34.84
N VAL A 44 30.01 -40.70 -33.79
CA VAL A 44 29.08 -41.49 -32.98
C VAL A 44 28.00 -40.51 -32.47
N PRO A 45 26.71 -40.76 -32.73
CA PRO A 45 25.66 -39.90 -32.20
C PRO A 45 25.73 -39.92 -30.68
N ARG A 46 26.03 -38.77 -30.07
CA ARG A 46 26.10 -38.60 -28.61
C ARG A 46 24.72 -38.88 -28.02
N SER A 47 24.68 -39.68 -26.96
CA SER A 47 23.46 -39.98 -26.23
C SER A 47 22.82 -38.68 -25.71
N PRO A 48 21.48 -38.60 -25.64
CA PRO A 48 20.83 -37.39 -25.16
C PRO A 48 21.28 -37.02 -23.74
N VAL A 49 21.58 -35.74 -23.51
CA VAL A 49 22.05 -35.23 -22.23
C VAL A 49 20.91 -34.52 -21.49
N GLU A 50 20.82 -34.70 -20.17
CA GLU A 50 19.87 -33.97 -19.32
C GLU A 50 20.46 -32.61 -18.92
N LEU A 51 19.76 -31.52 -19.28
CA LEU A 51 20.14 -30.16 -18.90
C LEU A 51 19.20 -29.63 -17.79
N PRO A 52 19.73 -28.95 -16.75
CA PRO A 52 18.91 -28.31 -15.73
C PRO A 52 18.22 -27.04 -16.27
N ALA A 53 17.24 -26.51 -15.52
CA ALA A 53 16.47 -25.32 -15.92
C ALA A 53 17.34 -24.05 -16.08
N GLN A 54 18.41 -23.94 -15.28
CA GLN A 54 19.45 -22.93 -15.38
C GLN A 54 20.80 -23.59 -15.08
N THR A 55 21.83 -23.22 -15.84
CA THR A 55 23.21 -23.72 -15.68
C THR A 55 24.18 -22.59 -15.94
N THR A 56 25.37 -22.61 -15.31
CA THR A 56 26.45 -21.71 -15.74
C THR A 56 27.01 -22.15 -17.09
N VAL A 57 27.65 -21.24 -17.84
CA VAL A 57 28.31 -21.58 -19.12
C VAL A 57 29.41 -22.61 -18.94
N GLY A 58 30.14 -22.57 -17.82
CA GLY A 58 31.16 -23.57 -17.45
C GLY A 58 30.54 -24.96 -17.22
N GLU A 59 29.50 -25.04 -16.40
CA GLU A 59 28.77 -26.29 -16.17
C GLU A 59 28.11 -26.83 -17.45
N LEU A 60 27.61 -25.95 -18.32
CA LEU A 60 27.05 -26.33 -19.61
C LEU A 60 28.12 -26.96 -20.52
N ALA A 61 29.33 -26.39 -20.53
CA ALA A 61 30.45 -26.95 -21.29
C ALA A 61 30.88 -28.32 -20.75
N ASP A 62 30.91 -28.48 -19.42
CA ASP A 62 31.22 -29.75 -18.77
C ASP A 62 30.14 -30.81 -19.09
N ILE A 63 28.86 -30.45 -19.02
CA ILE A 63 27.73 -31.35 -19.31
C ILE A 63 27.70 -31.76 -20.79
N LEU A 64 28.03 -30.86 -21.71
CA LEU A 64 28.09 -31.14 -23.15
C LEU A 64 29.40 -31.79 -23.59
N GLU A 65 30.36 -31.99 -22.67
CA GLU A 65 31.72 -32.44 -22.93
C GLU A 65 32.39 -31.60 -24.05
N THR A 66 32.26 -30.28 -23.97
CA THR A 66 32.86 -29.30 -24.88
C THR A 66 33.79 -28.35 -24.14
N SER A 67 34.67 -27.66 -24.86
CA SER A 67 35.51 -26.64 -24.23
C SER A 67 34.69 -25.39 -23.89
N ASN A 68 35.00 -24.74 -22.76
CA ASN A 68 34.40 -23.44 -22.38
C ASN A 68 34.44 -22.41 -23.53
N VAL A 69 35.53 -22.42 -24.31
CA VAL A 69 35.74 -21.51 -25.44
C VAL A 69 34.74 -21.80 -26.57
N ASP A 70 34.46 -23.06 -26.86
CA ASP A 70 33.56 -23.44 -27.95
C ASP A 70 32.09 -23.24 -27.55
N THR A 71 31.73 -23.48 -26.29
CA THR A 71 30.40 -23.17 -25.73
C THR A 71 30.12 -21.67 -25.78
N ILE A 72 31.09 -20.82 -25.42
CA ILE A 72 30.97 -19.36 -25.53
C ILE A 72 30.81 -18.93 -26.99
N LYS A 73 31.59 -19.49 -27.92
CA LYS A 73 31.43 -19.18 -29.36
C LYS A 73 30.05 -19.57 -29.89
N ALA A 74 29.49 -20.69 -29.43
CA ALA A 74 28.15 -21.11 -29.80
C ALA A 74 27.08 -20.15 -29.27
N LEU A 75 27.21 -19.70 -28.01
CA LEU A 75 26.36 -18.65 -27.43
C LEU A 75 26.44 -17.34 -28.21
N MET A 76 27.64 -16.91 -28.60
CA MET A 76 27.83 -15.69 -29.40
C MET A 76 27.15 -15.78 -30.78
N ARG A 77 27.17 -16.95 -31.44
CA ARG A 77 26.46 -17.17 -32.72
C ARG A 77 24.94 -17.08 -32.57
N LEU A 78 24.43 -17.34 -31.38
CA LEU A 78 23.01 -17.20 -31.02
C LEU A 78 22.68 -15.79 -30.49
N GLY A 79 23.64 -14.86 -30.52
CA GLY A 79 23.46 -13.48 -30.08
C GLY A 79 23.56 -13.25 -28.57
N VAL A 80 23.99 -14.27 -27.81
CA VAL A 80 24.16 -14.19 -26.35
C VAL A 80 25.64 -14.04 -26.02
N MET A 81 26.02 -12.88 -25.49
CA MET A 81 27.37 -12.68 -24.95
C MET A 81 27.37 -13.08 -23.47
N ALA A 82 28.06 -14.18 -23.14
CA ALA A 82 28.15 -14.66 -21.78
C ALA A 82 29.59 -15.08 -21.41
N THR A 83 29.97 -14.88 -20.14
CA THR A 83 31.25 -15.35 -19.58
C THR A 83 31.09 -16.73 -18.89
N VAL A 84 32.21 -17.42 -18.58
CA VAL A 84 32.20 -18.80 -18.06
C VAL A 84 31.33 -18.98 -16.81
N ASN A 85 31.25 -17.96 -15.95
CA ASN A 85 30.53 -18.01 -14.68
C ASN A 85 29.10 -17.45 -14.79
N GLU A 86 28.68 -16.97 -15.95
CA GLU A 86 27.32 -16.45 -16.15
C GLU A 86 26.32 -17.58 -16.38
N THR A 87 25.10 -17.37 -15.90
CA THR A 87 24.02 -18.35 -15.97
C THR A 87 23.23 -18.21 -17.26
N VAL A 88 22.93 -19.34 -17.90
CA VAL A 88 22.09 -19.43 -19.11
C VAL A 88 20.85 -20.28 -18.83
N GLU A 89 19.72 -19.84 -19.39
CA GLU A 89 18.44 -20.54 -19.28
C GLU A 89 18.36 -21.76 -20.19
N PHE A 90 17.53 -22.74 -19.82
CA PHE A 90 17.36 -24.00 -20.55
C PHE A 90 17.12 -23.81 -22.05
N GLU A 91 16.28 -22.84 -22.48
CA GLU A 91 16.01 -22.65 -23.91
C GLU A 91 17.25 -22.25 -24.71
N VAL A 92 18.12 -21.44 -24.11
CA VAL A 92 19.38 -21.02 -24.72
C VAL A 92 20.39 -22.16 -24.68
N ALA A 93 20.50 -22.84 -23.53
CA ALA A 93 21.38 -24.00 -23.36
C ALA A 93 21.02 -25.16 -24.30
N ALA A 94 19.73 -25.40 -24.54
CA ALA A 94 19.23 -26.41 -25.47
C ALA A 94 19.56 -26.07 -26.93
N LYS A 95 19.49 -24.79 -27.31
CA LYS A 95 19.91 -24.33 -28.65
C LYS A 95 21.43 -24.48 -28.84
N VAL A 96 22.22 -24.23 -27.80
CA VAL A 96 23.66 -24.46 -27.82
C VAL A 96 23.97 -25.94 -27.97
N ALA A 97 23.34 -26.82 -27.20
CA ALA A 97 23.50 -28.27 -27.32
C ALA A 97 23.10 -28.80 -28.71
N ALA A 98 22.00 -28.27 -29.28
CA ALA A 98 21.58 -28.58 -30.64
C ALA A 98 22.61 -28.18 -31.69
N SER A 99 23.35 -27.07 -31.48
CA SER A 99 24.44 -26.64 -32.37
C SER A 99 25.63 -27.59 -32.39
N PHE A 100 25.76 -28.44 -31.36
CA PHE A 100 26.75 -29.52 -31.27
C PHE A 100 26.17 -30.90 -31.66
N GLU A 101 24.96 -30.94 -32.24
CA GLU A 101 24.24 -32.16 -32.60
C GLU A 101 23.96 -33.09 -31.40
N ILE A 102 23.91 -32.52 -30.18
CA ILE A 102 23.59 -33.25 -28.95
C ILE A 102 22.09 -33.13 -28.72
N GLY A 103 21.40 -34.27 -28.68
CA GLY A 103 20.00 -34.32 -28.27
C GLY A 103 19.88 -33.90 -26.81
N VAL A 104 18.95 -33.00 -26.49
CA VAL A 104 18.66 -32.63 -25.11
C VAL A 104 17.38 -33.31 -24.69
N LEU A 105 17.44 -34.09 -23.63
CA LEU A 105 16.23 -34.43 -22.90
C LEU A 105 15.82 -33.18 -22.17
N LYS A 106 14.60 -32.67 -22.46
CA LYS A 106 13.98 -31.70 -21.55
C LYS A 106 14.20 -32.23 -20.14
N PRO A 107 14.64 -31.40 -19.18
CA PRO A 107 14.60 -31.83 -17.81
C PRO A 107 13.23 -32.47 -17.65
N LYS A 108 13.21 -33.70 -17.14
CA LYS A 108 12.11 -34.00 -16.25
C LYS A 108 12.24 -32.86 -15.28
N ASP A 109 11.40 -31.84 -15.47
CA ASP A 109 10.96 -31.07 -14.36
C ASP A 109 10.77 -32.20 -13.33
N ARG A 110 11.50 -32.12 -12.23
CA ARG A 110 10.71 -32.17 -11.03
C ARG A 110 9.66 -31.09 -11.29
N MET A 111 8.57 -31.50 -11.94
CA MET A 111 7.24 -31.39 -11.43
C MET A 111 7.39 -31.95 -10.00
N GLU A 112 8.08 -31.18 -9.13
CA GLU A 112 7.54 -30.67 -7.91
C GLU A 112 6.09 -30.48 -8.26
N SER A 113 5.38 -31.55 -7.93
CA SER A 113 4.16 -31.91 -8.57
C SER A 113 3.33 -30.65 -8.73
N GLU A 114 2.78 -30.42 -9.92
CA GLU A 114 1.62 -29.53 -9.99
C GLU A 114 0.54 -30.03 -9.01
N ALA A 115 0.60 -31.28 -8.52
CA ALA A 115 -0.16 -31.77 -7.37
C ALA A 115 0.35 -31.37 -5.97
N SER A 116 1.56 -30.83 -5.80
CA SER A 116 2.01 -30.13 -4.56
C SER A 116 1.69 -28.63 -4.60
N ILE A 117 1.35 -28.09 -5.78
CA ILE A 117 0.71 -26.77 -5.91
C ILE A 117 -0.81 -26.89 -5.67
N LYS A 118 -1.38 -28.11 -5.68
CA LYS A 118 -2.76 -28.40 -5.24
C LYS A 118 -2.93 -28.48 -3.71
N VAL A 119 -2.21 -27.67 -2.93
CA VAL A 119 -2.65 -27.36 -1.57
C VAL A 119 -3.43 -26.05 -1.66
N GLY A 120 -4.77 -26.17 -1.67
CA GLY A 120 -5.68 -25.04 -1.54
C GLY A 120 -6.25 -24.41 -2.81
N VAL A 121 -6.38 -25.18 -3.91
CA VAL A 121 -7.37 -24.83 -4.94
C VAL A 121 -8.64 -25.63 -4.65
N ASP A 122 -9.72 -24.93 -4.29
CA ASP A 122 -11.04 -25.48 -3.97
C ASP A 122 -11.82 -25.87 -5.26
N ASP A 123 -11.14 -26.46 -6.25
CA ASP A 123 -11.68 -26.65 -7.61
C ASP A 123 -12.38 -27.99 -7.84
N GLU A 124 -12.49 -28.86 -6.83
CA GLU A 124 -13.20 -30.13 -6.97
C GLU A 124 -14.46 -30.15 -6.10
N LEU A 125 -15.54 -29.60 -6.67
CA LEU A 125 -16.96 -29.86 -6.33
C LEU A 125 -17.37 -31.34 -6.48
N THR A 126 -16.41 -32.21 -6.82
CA THR A 126 -16.54 -33.66 -7.06
C THR A 126 -16.13 -34.52 -5.87
N ASP A 127 -15.96 -33.94 -4.69
CA ASP A 127 -15.65 -34.70 -3.48
C ASP A 127 -16.92 -35.42 -2.98
N GLU A 128 -16.91 -36.75 -2.93
CA GLU A 128 -18.04 -37.56 -2.45
C GLU A 128 -18.44 -37.22 -0.99
N ASN A 129 -17.56 -36.53 -0.25
CA ASN A 129 -17.76 -36.09 1.14
C ASN A 129 -18.15 -34.61 1.28
N ALA A 130 -18.55 -33.94 0.20
CA ALA A 130 -19.01 -32.56 0.26
C ALA A 130 -20.32 -32.45 1.04
N VAL A 131 -20.34 -31.61 2.09
CA VAL A 131 -21.52 -31.30 2.89
C VAL A 131 -21.92 -29.83 2.69
N THR A 132 -23.20 -29.53 2.90
CA THR A 132 -23.69 -28.16 2.89
C THR A 132 -22.98 -27.34 3.97
N ARG A 133 -22.51 -26.15 3.60
CA ARG A 133 -21.83 -25.23 4.53
C ARG A 133 -22.62 -23.94 4.74
N PRO A 134 -22.41 -23.24 5.87
CA PRO A 134 -22.97 -21.92 6.10
C PRO A 134 -22.53 -20.92 5.00
N PRO A 135 -23.41 -20.03 4.51
CA PRO A 135 -23.00 -18.96 3.62
C PRO A 135 -22.12 -17.93 4.34
N VAL A 136 -21.14 -17.40 3.63
CA VAL A 136 -20.31 -16.28 4.06
C VAL A 136 -20.82 -15.02 3.38
N ILE A 137 -21.20 -14.03 4.18
CA ILE A 137 -21.95 -12.85 3.75
C ILE A 137 -21.15 -11.61 4.10
N THR A 138 -20.91 -10.74 3.12
CA THR A 138 -20.32 -9.42 3.37
C THR A 138 -21.39 -8.35 3.33
N VAL A 139 -21.28 -7.35 4.20
CA VAL A 139 -22.16 -6.19 4.19
C VAL A 139 -21.40 -5.00 3.59
N LEU A 140 -21.92 -4.48 2.48
CA LEU A 140 -21.34 -3.39 1.70
C LEU A 140 -22.31 -2.20 1.65
N GLY A 141 -21.80 -1.01 1.32
CA GLY A 141 -22.61 0.20 1.18
C GLY A 141 -21.90 1.47 1.63
N HIS A 142 -22.55 2.62 1.40
CA HIS A 142 -22.03 3.93 1.76
C HIS A 142 -21.91 4.14 3.27
N VAL A 143 -21.06 5.09 3.69
CA VAL A 143 -21.00 5.57 5.07
C VAL A 143 -22.38 6.05 5.52
N ASP A 144 -22.73 5.86 6.79
CA ASP A 144 -24.02 6.25 7.40
C ASP A 144 -25.30 5.62 6.82
N HIS A 145 -25.18 4.63 5.94
CA HIS A 145 -26.32 3.81 5.51
C HIS A 145 -26.74 2.75 6.54
N GLY A 146 -26.06 2.68 7.70
CA GLY A 146 -26.43 1.80 8.80
C GLY A 146 -25.98 0.35 8.67
N LYS A 147 -24.85 0.08 8.00
CA LYS A 147 -24.23 -1.26 7.90
C LYS A 147 -23.92 -1.85 9.28
N THR A 148 -23.17 -1.11 10.10
CA THR A 148 -22.79 -1.53 11.46
C THR A 148 -24.01 -1.65 12.35
N THR A 149 -25.00 -0.77 12.20
CA THR A 149 -26.29 -0.86 12.92
C THR A 149 -27.07 -2.14 12.54
N LEU A 150 -27.07 -2.52 11.27
CA LEU A 150 -27.68 -3.77 10.81
C LEU A 150 -26.95 -4.98 11.41
N LEU A 151 -25.63 -4.97 11.38
CA LEU A 151 -24.81 -6.03 11.96
C LEU A 151 -25.00 -6.13 13.48
N ASP A 152 -25.11 -5.00 14.18
CA ASP A 152 -25.44 -4.93 15.60
C ASP A 152 -26.82 -5.53 15.91
N ALA A 153 -27.84 -5.22 15.08
CA ALA A 153 -29.17 -5.78 15.20
C ALA A 153 -29.18 -7.30 14.99
N ILE A 154 -28.42 -7.79 14.00
CA ILE A 154 -28.26 -9.23 13.72
C ILE A 154 -27.50 -9.94 14.85
N ARG A 155 -26.46 -9.31 15.41
CA ARG A 155 -25.63 -9.88 16.48
C ARG A 155 -26.31 -9.85 17.85
N GLY A 156 -27.30 -8.97 18.05
CA GLY A 156 -27.93 -8.74 19.35
C GLY A 156 -27.02 -7.99 20.34
N ALA A 157 -25.96 -7.34 19.86
CA ALA A 157 -25.00 -6.59 20.67
C ALA A 157 -24.63 -5.28 19.98
N LYS A 158 -24.52 -4.19 20.75
CA LYS A 158 -24.20 -2.84 20.25
C LYS A 158 -22.68 -2.62 20.20
N VAL A 159 -22.08 -2.67 19.02
CA VAL A 159 -20.66 -2.32 18.82
C VAL A 159 -20.50 -0.90 18.31
N VAL A 160 -21.51 -0.32 17.65
CA VAL A 160 -21.50 1.09 17.22
C VAL A 160 -21.20 2.06 18.38
N ASP A 161 -21.70 1.74 19.59
CA ASP A 161 -21.47 2.56 20.79
C ASP A 161 -20.04 2.43 21.35
N SER A 162 -19.27 1.42 20.92
CA SER A 162 -17.93 1.11 21.43
C SER A 162 -16.80 1.48 20.46
N GLU A 163 -17.09 1.66 19.17
CA GLU A 163 -16.10 2.07 18.17
C GLU A 163 -15.85 3.58 18.18
N ALA A 164 -14.59 3.97 18.08
CA ALA A 164 -14.21 5.39 18.05
C ALA A 164 -14.81 6.06 16.81
N GLY A 165 -15.61 7.12 17.03
CA GLY A 165 -16.26 7.87 15.95
C GLY A 165 -17.52 7.21 15.38
N GLY A 166 -17.99 6.08 15.92
CA GLY A 166 -19.23 5.41 15.49
C GLY A 166 -19.16 4.79 14.09
N ILE A 167 -17.95 4.48 13.59
CA ILE A 167 -17.71 3.89 12.26
C ILE A 167 -16.85 2.63 12.34
N THR A 168 -17.18 1.61 11.54
CA THR A 168 -16.36 0.41 11.37
C THR A 168 -15.07 0.75 10.61
N GLN A 169 -13.91 0.56 11.25
CA GLN A 169 -12.58 0.81 10.68
C GLN A 169 -11.72 -0.47 10.50
N SER A 170 -12.10 -1.58 11.15
CA SER A 170 -11.48 -2.92 11.01
C SER A 170 -12.45 -3.94 10.41
N ILE A 171 -11.94 -5.07 9.91
CA ILE A 171 -12.80 -6.14 9.38
C ILE A 171 -13.16 -7.12 10.50
N GLY A 172 -14.41 -7.11 10.93
CA GLY A 172 -14.95 -8.09 11.86
C GLY A 172 -15.54 -9.31 11.14
N ALA A 173 -15.50 -10.49 11.77
CA ALA A 173 -16.28 -11.63 11.29
C ALA A 173 -16.89 -12.41 12.44
N TYR A 174 -18.16 -12.80 12.29
CA TYR A 174 -18.91 -13.52 13.32
C TYR A 174 -19.95 -14.43 12.67
N GLN A 175 -20.47 -15.38 13.44
CA GLN A 175 -21.45 -16.35 12.94
C GLN A 175 -22.73 -16.27 13.76
N VAL A 176 -23.88 -16.16 13.12
CA VAL A 176 -25.18 -16.16 13.80
C VAL A 176 -25.97 -17.41 13.44
N VAL A 177 -26.84 -17.83 14.35
CA VAL A 177 -27.70 -19.01 14.19
C VAL A 177 -29.14 -18.54 13.99
N LYS A 178 -29.77 -18.95 12.89
CA LYS A 178 -31.19 -18.72 12.60
C LYS A 178 -31.85 -20.08 12.39
N GLY A 179 -32.69 -20.50 13.35
CA GLY A 179 -33.22 -21.86 13.37
C GLY A 179 -32.09 -22.89 13.55
N ASP A 180 -31.99 -23.83 12.60
CA ASP A 180 -30.93 -24.85 12.57
C ASP A 180 -29.79 -24.51 11.59
N GLN A 181 -29.85 -23.35 10.92
CA GLN A 181 -28.86 -22.91 9.94
C GLN A 181 -27.98 -21.79 10.51
N GLN A 182 -26.71 -21.78 10.09
CA GLN A 182 -25.72 -20.78 10.47
C GLN A 182 -25.48 -19.81 9.31
N LEU A 183 -25.20 -18.54 9.62
CA LEU A 183 -24.84 -17.50 8.67
C LEU A 183 -23.57 -16.81 9.18
N THR A 184 -22.54 -16.73 8.33
CA THR A 184 -21.29 -16.06 8.69
C THR A 184 -21.27 -14.68 8.08
N PHE A 185 -21.11 -13.64 8.90
CA PHE A 185 -21.04 -12.26 8.46
C PHE A 185 -19.60 -11.75 8.52
N ILE A 186 -19.21 -11.01 7.49
CA ILE A 186 -17.98 -10.22 7.42
C ILE A 186 -18.39 -8.75 7.39
N ASP A 187 -18.01 -8.00 8.42
CA ASP A 187 -18.19 -6.56 8.49
C ASP A 187 -17.03 -5.87 7.76
N THR A 188 -17.32 -5.09 6.74
CA THR A 188 -16.28 -4.36 6.00
C THR A 188 -16.44 -2.84 6.16
N PRO A 189 -15.33 -2.10 6.35
CA PRO A 189 -15.37 -0.64 6.44
C PRO A 189 -15.98 0.03 5.21
N GLY A 190 -16.84 1.04 5.46
CA GLY A 190 -17.51 1.82 4.40
C GLY A 190 -16.67 2.91 3.74
N HIS A 191 -15.53 3.30 4.34
CA HIS A 191 -14.76 4.46 3.89
C HIS A 191 -14.05 4.25 2.55
N ALA A 192 -13.92 5.30 1.73
CA ALA A 192 -13.22 5.23 0.43
C ALA A 192 -11.76 4.75 0.57
N ALA A 193 -11.05 5.11 1.64
CA ALA A 193 -9.67 4.66 1.89
C ALA A 193 -9.54 3.12 2.05
N PHE A 194 -10.63 2.43 2.40
CA PHE A 194 -10.64 0.98 2.66
C PHE A 194 -11.11 0.14 1.45
N THR A 195 -11.03 0.66 0.22
CA THR A 195 -11.37 -0.09 -1.01
C THR A 195 -10.74 -1.48 -1.09
N GLN A 196 -9.47 -1.63 -0.70
CA GLN A 196 -8.77 -2.92 -0.75
C GLN A 196 -9.33 -3.92 0.27
N MET A 197 -9.80 -3.45 1.42
CA MET A 197 -10.49 -4.28 2.40
C MET A 197 -11.83 -4.77 1.87
N ARG A 198 -12.61 -3.90 1.20
CA ARG A 198 -13.85 -4.30 0.52
C ARG A 198 -13.62 -5.33 -0.58
N ALA A 199 -12.61 -5.12 -1.42
CA ALA A 199 -12.25 -6.05 -2.48
C ALA A 199 -11.78 -7.41 -1.94
N ASN A 200 -11.13 -7.43 -0.78
CA ASN A 200 -10.77 -8.68 -0.09
C ASN A 200 -12.00 -9.36 0.50
N GLY A 201 -12.88 -8.62 1.19
CA GLY A 201 -14.15 -9.13 1.71
C GLY A 201 -14.99 -9.77 0.60
N ALA A 202 -15.25 -9.03 -0.49
CA ALA A 202 -16.08 -9.50 -1.61
C ALA A 202 -15.56 -10.78 -2.27
N ARG A 203 -14.23 -10.99 -2.35
CA ARG A 203 -13.65 -12.21 -2.94
C ARG A 203 -13.77 -13.46 -2.06
N VAL A 204 -14.02 -13.27 -0.77
CA VAL A 204 -14.04 -14.33 0.23
C VAL A 204 -15.47 -14.77 0.55
N THR A 205 -16.47 -13.99 0.10
CA THR A 205 -17.88 -14.19 0.42
C THR A 205 -18.65 -14.87 -0.69
N ASP A 206 -19.70 -15.59 -0.28
CA ASP A 206 -20.64 -16.27 -1.15
C ASP A 206 -21.80 -15.35 -1.56
N ILE A 207 -22.17 -14.39 -0.72
CA ILE A 207 -23.27 -13.43 -0.94
C ILE A 207 -22.84 -12.04 -0.45
N ALA A 208 -23.24 -10.99 -1.17
CA ALA A 208 -23.03 -9.61 -0.77
C ALA A 208 -24.36 -8.94 -0.43
N VAL A 209 -24.48 -8.35 0.77
CA VAL A 209 -25.62 -7.50 1.15
C VAL A 209 -25.25 -6.05 0.88
N LEU A 210 -25.95 -5.42 -0.05
CA LEU A 210 -25.80 -4.00 -0.36
C LEU A 210 -26.80 -3.18 0.47
N VAL A 211 -26.30 -2.44 1.46
CA VAL A 211 -27.12 -1.57 2.31
C VAL A 211 -27.26 -0.19 1.68
N VAL A 212 -28.50 0.19 1.37
CA VAL A 212 -28.84 1.48 0.77
C VAL A 212 -29.87 2.17 1.65
N ALA A 213 -29.59 3.37 2.13
CA ALA A 213 -30.56 4.09 2.95
C ALA A 213 -31.67 4.67 2.07
N ALA A 214 -32.93 4.53 2.49
CA ALA A 214 -34.09 4.95 1.72
C ALA A 214 -34.25 6.47 1.63
N ASP A 215 -33.64 7.22 2.54
CA ASP A 215 -33.61 8.69 2.57
C ASP A 215 -32.55 9.28 1.64
N ASP A 216 -31.38 8.64 1.55
CA ASP A 216 -30.25 9.07 0.74
C ASP A 216 -30.28 8.52 -0.70
N GLY A 217 -30.56 7.23 -0.84
CA GLY A 217 -30.52 6.50 -2.11
C GLY A 217 -29.11 6.05 -2.51
N VAL A 218 -28.86 5.89 -3.82
CA VAL A 218 -27.58 5.39 -4.35
C VAL A 218 -26.51 6.49 -4.32
N MET A 219 -25.38 6.21 -3.66
CA MET A 219 -24.24 7.11 -3.49
C MET A 219 -22.98 6.57 -4.18
N PRO A 220 -21.92 7.37 -4.41
CA PRO A 220 -20.71 6.92 -5.11
C PRO A 220 -20.04 5.67 -4.52
N GLN A 221 -20.02 5.52 -3.19
CA GLN A 221 -19.47 4.31 -2.54
C GLN A 221 -20.39 3.09 -2.72
N THR A 222 -21.69 3.30 -2.90
CA THR A 222 -22.64 2.23 -3.26
C THR A 222 -22.33 1.70 -4.66
N LEU A 223 -22.01 2.58 -5.61
CA LEU A 223 -21.58 2.20 -6.95
C LEU A 223 -20.29 1.38 -6.92
N GLU A 224 -19.31 1.85 -6.15
CA GLU A 224 -18.06 1.11 -5.98
C GLU A 224 -18.29 -0.28 -5.36
N ALA A 225 -19.18 -0.39 -4.37
CA ALA A 225 -19.57 -1.67 -3.78
C ALA A 225 -20.23 -2.62 -4.80
N ILE A 226 -21.12 -2.08 -5.66
CA ILE A 226 -21.74 -2.84 -6.75
C ILE A 226 -20.66 -3.36 -7.70
N ASP A 227 -19.71 -2.52 -8.10
CA ASP A 227 -18.64 -2.90 -9.01
C ASP A 227 -17.75 -4.00 -8.43
N HIS A 228 -17.39 -3.92 -7.14
CA HIS A 228 -16.61 -4.98 -6.46
C HIS A 228 -17.36 -6.30 -6.39
N ALA A 229 -18.65 -6.27 -6.07
CA ALA A 229 -19.47 -7.48 -6.00
C ALA A 229 -19.65 -8.12 -7.39
N LYS A 230 -19.94 -7.33 -8.42
CA LYS A 230 -20.01 -7.78 -9.82
C LYS A 230 -18.68 -8.35 -10.32
N ALA A 231 -17.56 -7.67 -10.03
CA ALA A 231 -16.23 -8.14 -10.43
C ALA A 231 -15.82 -9.43 -9.72
N ALA A 232 -16.29 -9.65 -8.49
CA ALA A 232 -16.09 -10.89 -7.74
C ALA A 232 -17.06 -12.01 -8.18
N GLY A 233 -18.08 -11.71 -8.97
CA GLY A 233 -19.10 -12.68 -9.38
C GLY A 233 -20.02 -13.13 -8.25
N VAL A 234 -20.18 -12.29 -7.22
CA VAL A 234 -20.95 -12.62 -6.01
C VAL A 234 -22.39 -12.12 -6.15
N PRO A 235 -23.41 -12.96 -5.88
CA PRO A 235 -24.81 -12.53 -5.89
C PRO A 235 -25.07 -11.42 -4.87
N ILE A 236 -25.84 -10.41 -5.27
CA ILE A 236 -26.16 -9.23 -4.46
C ILE A 236 -27.59 -9.36 -3.94
N ILE A 237 -27.79 -9.12 -2.64
CA ILE A 237 -29.08 -8.85 -2.02
C ILE A 237 -29.09 -7.40 -1.55
N VAL A 238 -30.15 -6.66 -1.84
CA VAL A 238 -30.26 -5.25 -1.42
C VAL A 238 -31.05 -5.16 -0.12
N ALA A 239 -30.45 -4.51 0.88
CA ALA A 239 -31.13 -4.13 2.11
C ALA A 239 -31.43 -2.62 2.07
N ILE A 240 -32.69 -2.26 1.82
CA ILE A 240 -33.14 -0.87 1.81
C ILE A 240 -33.41 -0.45 3.25
N ASN A 241 -32.47 0.29 3.84
CA ASN A 241 -32.45 0.63 5.26
C ASN A 241 -33.12 1.98 5.56
N LYS A 242 -33.36 2.27 6.85
CA LYS A 242 -33.97 3.50 7.36
C LYS A 242 -35.40 3.76 6.86
N ILE A 243 -36.21 2.71 6.68
CA ILE A 243 -37.63 2.87 6.31
C ILE A 243 -38.48 3.63 7.35
N ASP A 244 -37.96 3.76 8.57
CA ASP A 244 -38.55 4.53 9.64
C ASP A 244 -38.25 6.04 9.58
N ALA A 245 -37.33 6.46 8.72
CA ALA A 245 -37.00 7.87 8.54
C ALA A 245 -38.12 8.63 7.81
N PRO A 246 -38.44 9.88 8.21
CA PRO A 246 -39.53 10.65 7.63
C PRO A 246 -39.34 11.02 6.15
N GLY A 247 -38.10 10.87 5.62
CA GLY A 247 -37.76 11.09 4.21
C GLY A 247 -37.53 9.81 3.40
N ALA A 248 -37.87 8.64 3.95
CA ALA A 248 -37.63 7.36 3.28
C ALA A 248 -38.48 7.20 2.01
N ASP A 249 -37.82 6.94 0.89
CA ASP A 249 -38.45 6.69 -0.42
C ASP A 249 -37.86 5.43 -1.07
N ILE A 250 -38.60 4.34 -0.92
CA ILE A 250 -38.20 3.01 -1.41
C ILE A 250 -38.28 2.97 -2.95
N ASP A 251 -39.30 3.60 -3.55
CA ASP A 251 -39.50 3.57 -5.00
C ASP A 251 -38.41 4.37 -5.72
N LYS A 252 -38.03 5.53 -5.18
CA LYS A 252 -36.89 6.30 -5.67
C LYS A 252 -35.59 5.50 -5.58
N THR A 253 -35.35 4.82 -4.47
CA THR A 253 -34.15 4.00 -4.27
C THR A 253 -34.10 2.84 -5.29
N ASN A 254 -35.23 2.16 -5.51
CA ASN A 254 -35.34 1.10 -6.52
C ASN A 254 -35.09 1.62 -7.94
N ALA A 255 -35.63 2.79 -8.29
CA ALA A 255 -35.39 3.42 -9.58
C ALA A 255 -33.90 3.72 -9.80
N GLN A 256 -33.22 4.28 -8.79
CA GLN A 256 -31.79 4.56 -8.86
C GLN A 256 -30.95 3.28 -8.96
N LEU A 257 -31.32 2.20 -8.26
CA LEU A 257 -30.64 0.90 -8.39
C LEU A 257 -30.77 0.34 -9.80
N ALA A 258 -31.95 0.47 -10.42
CA ALA A 258 -32.18 0.03 -11.79
C ALA A 258 -31.32 0.80 -12.81
N GLU A 259 -31.04 2.09 -12.59
CA GLU A 259 -30.11 2.88 -13.43
C GLU A 259 -28.66 2.35 -13.39
N HIS A 260 -28.31 1.54 -12.39
CA HIS A 260 -26.99 0.93 -12.21
C HIS A 260 -26.99 -0.59 -12.43
N ASP A 261 -27.93 -1.08 -13.24
CA ASP A 261 -28.11 -2.50 -13.58
C ASP A 261 -28.37 -3.41 -12.37
N ILE A 262 -28.95 -2.86 -11.29
CA ILE A 262 -29.45 -3.64 -10.16
C ILE A 262 -30.98 -3.61 -10.22
N ILE A 263 -31.55 -4.54 -10.98
CA ILE A 263 -33.01 -4.63 -11.18
C ILE A 263 -33.59 -5.52 -10.08
N VAL A 264 -34.40 -4.92 -9.21
CA VAL A 264 -35.03 -5.61 -8.08
C VAL A 264 -36.23 -6.47 -8.53
N GLU A 265 -36.59 -7.49 -7.75
CA GLU A 265 -37.70 -8.43 -8.05
C GLU A 265 -39.04 -7.71 -8.31
N SER A 266 -39.34 -6.64 -7.57
CA SER A 266 -40.56 -5.85 -7.76
C SER A 266 -40.65 -5.17 -9.13
N TYR A 267 -39.52 -5.00 -9.82
CA TYR A 267 -39.41 -4.44 -11.17
C TYR A 267 -39.20 -5.56 -12.22
N GLY A 268 -39.36 -6.83 -11.83
CA GLY A 268 -39.18 -7.99 -12.70
C GLY A 268 -37.72 -8.42 -12.91
N GLY A 269 -36.80 -7.98 -12.03
CA GLY A 269 -35.41 -8.40 -12.03
C GLY A 269 -35.13 -9.63 -11.16
N GLU A 270 -33.84 -9.94 -11.00
CA GLU A 270 -33.34 -11.11 -10.26
C GLU A 270 -32.82 -10.76 -8.86
N VAL A 271 -32.67 -9.46 -8.55
CA VAL A 271 -32.07 -9.03 -7.29
C VAL A 271 -33.14 -8.94 -6.20
N VAL A 272 -32.98 -9.74 -5.15
CA VAL A 272 -33.84 -9.68 -3.96
C VAL A 272 -33.60 -8.37 -3.22
N ALA A 273 -34.67 -7.63 -2.95
CA ALA A 273 -34.62 -6.38 -2.20
C ALA A 273 -35.52 -6.46 -0.96
N VAL A 274 -34.93 -6.30 0.22
CA VAL A 274 -35.64 -6.34 1.50
C VAL A 274 -35.62 -4.97 2.14
N SER A 275 -36.79 -4.46 2.48
CA SER A 275 -36.95 -3.18 3.19
C SER A 275 -36.83 -3.39 4.70
N ILE A 276 -35.89 -2.68 5.33
CA ILE A 276 -35.54 -2.89 6.73
C ILE A 276 -35.43 -1.58 7.52
N SER A 277 -35.66 -1.66 8.84
CA SER A 277 -35.21 -0.66 9.80
C SER A 277 -34.20 -1.31 10.74
N ALA A 278 -32.90 -1.11 10.49
CA ALA A 278 -31.85 -1.64 11.35
C ALA A 278 -31.95 -1.12 12.81
N LEU A 279 -32.51 0.08 13.01
CA LEU A 279 -32.68 0.66 14.33
C LEU A 279 -33.81 -0.01 15.13
N LYS A 280 -34.94 -0.31 14.48
CA LYS A 280 -36.09 -0.95 15.12
C LYS A 280 -36.02 -2.48 15.10
N GLY A 281 -35.20 -3.04 14.22
CA GLY A 281 -35.13 -4.47 13.92
C GLY A 281 -36.18 -4.94 12.90
N ASP A 282 -37.03 -4.04 12.38
CA ASP A 282 -38.07 -4.39 11.42
C ASP A 282 -37.45 -4.90 10.11
N GLY A 283 -37.91 -6.04 9.61
CA GLY A 283 -37.45 -6.65 8.34
C GLY A 283 -36.08 -7.33 8.39
N VAL A 284 -35.37 -7.30 9.53
CA VAL A 284 -34.07 -8.00 9.67
C VAL A 284 -34.25 -9.51 9.58
N ASP A 285 -35.33 -10.05 10.16
CA ASP A 285 -35.65 -11.48 10.05
C ASP A 285 -35.92 -11.90 8.61
N ASP A 286 -36.67 -11.10 7.84
CA ASP A 286 -36.96 -11.34 6.43
C ASP A 286 -35.68 -11.31 5.58
N LEU A 287 -34.72 -10.44 5.92
CA LEU A 287 -33.41 -10.39 5.28
C LEU A 287 -32.61 -11.68 5.55
N LEU A 288 -32.61 -12.20 6.79
CA LEU A 288 -31.92 -13.44 7.13
C LEU A 288 -32.54 -14.64 6.40
N GLU A 289 -33.88 -14.70 6.29
CA GLU A 289 -34.57 -15.74 5.52
C GLU A 289 -34.23 -15.67 4.03
N SER A 290 -34.19 -14.46 3.47
CA SER A 290 -33.80 -14.23 2.07
C SER A 290 -32.35 -14.68 1.79
N LEU A 291 -31.43 -14.42 2.74
CA LEU A 291 -30.03 -14.85 2.65
C LEU A 291 -29.90 -16.37 2.65
N LEU A 292 -30.67 -17.06 3.51
CA LEU A 292 -30.70 -18.52 3.55
C LEU A 292 -31.24 -19.11 2.25
N LEU A 293 -32.32 -18.53 1.70
CA LEU A 293 -32.90 -18.97 0.43
C LEU A 293 -31.90 -18.85 -0.73
N VAL A 294 -31.21 -17.71 -0.84
CA VAL A 294 -30.17 -17.52 -1.87
C VAL A 294 -29.02 -18.50 -1.67
N ALA A 295 -28.61 -18.77 -0.44
CA ALA A 295 -27.56 -19.74 -0.14
C ALA A 295 -27.95 -21.18 -0.55
N GLU A 296 -29.21 -21.56 -0.37
CA GLU A 296 -29.74 -22.86 -0.81
C GLU A 296 -29.71 -23.00 -2.33
N ILE A 297 -30.08 -21.94 -3.06
CA ILE A 297 -30.01 -21.90 -4.53
C ILE A 297 -28.56 -22.04 -5.03
N GLN A 298 -27.59 -21.48 -4.31
CA GLN A 298 -26.16 -21.57 -4.65
C GLN A 298 -25.54 -22.95 -4.34
N GLU A 299 -26.27 -23.85 -3.65
CA GLU A 299 -25.79 -25.18 -3.24
C GLU A 299 -24.39 -25.16 -2.60
N LEU A 300 -24.15 -24.24 -1.66
CA LEU A 300 -22.83 -24.05 -1.05
C LEU A 300 -22.34 -25.31 -0.35
N LYS A 301 -21.21 -25.85 -0.83
CA LYS A 301 -20.60 -27.09 -0.33
C LYS A 301 -19.18 -26.85 0.19
N ALA A 302 -18.77 -27.63 1.19
CA ALA A 302 -17.36 -27.81 1.55
C ALA A 302 -17.13 -29.24 2.04
N ASN A 303 -15.87 -29.68 2.01
CA ASN A 303 -15.48 -30.96 2.58
C ASN A 303 -14.82 -30.74 3.96
N PRO A 304 -15.41 -31.22 5.06
CA PRO A 304 -14.81 -31.10 6.40
C PRO A 304 -13.71 -32.15 6.66
N ASN A 305 -13.60 -33.21 5.84
CA ASN A 305 -12.68 -34.34 6.05
C ASN A 305 -11.24 -34.08 5.54
N ARG A 306 -10.96 -32.90 4.98
CA ARG A 306 -9.62 -32.50 4.52
C ARG A 306 -8.92 -31.59 5.53
N SER A 307 -7.62 -31.38 5.33
CA SER A 307 -6.86 -30.38 6.08
C SER A 307 -7.49 -29.00 5.92
N GLY A 308 -7.52 -28.23 7.01
CA GLY A 308 -8.08 -26.89 7.02
C GLY A 308 -7.40 -25.97 6.01
N ILE A 309 -8.21 -25.35 5.16
CA ILE A 309 -7.83 -24.30 4.23
C ILE A 309 -8.70 -23.09 4.54
N GLY A 310 -8.10 -21.91 4.55
CA GLY A 310 -8.79 -20.68 4.84
C GLY A 310 -8.11 -19.48 4.20
N VAL A 311 -8.59 -18.31 4.58
CA VAL A 311 -8.06 -17.02 4.14
C VAL A 311 -7.96 -16.09 5.32
N VAL A 312 -6.86 -15.36 5.39
CA VAL A 312 -6.65 -14.33 6.41
C VAL A 312 -7.57 -13.16 6.10
N ILE A 313 -8.48 -12.85 7.03
CA ILE A 313 -9.33 -11.66 6.96
C ILE A 313 -8.50 -10.44 7.37
N GLU A 314 -7.92 -10.52 8.56
CA GLU A 314 -7.16 -9.42 9.17
C GLU A 314 -6.09 -9.97 10.11
N SER A 315 -5.03 -9.20 10.35
CA SER A 315 -4.00 -9.55 11.33
C SER A 315 -3.51 -8.31 12.06
N HIS A 316 -3.09 -8.49 13.30
CA HIS A 316 -2.50 -7.46 14.12
C HIS A 316 -1.47 -8.04 15.08
N MET A 317 -0.63 -7.18 15.66
CA MET A 317 0.37 -7.56 16.64
C MET A 317 -0.07 -7.14 18.04
N ASP A 318 -0.44 -8.13 18.87
CA ASP A 318 -0.77 -7.91 20.27
C ASP A 318 0.50 -8.00 21.14
N ARG A 319 0.66 -7.06 22.07
CA ARG A 319 1.86 -6.95 22.94
C ARG A 319 2.01 -8.12 23.90
N THR A 320 0.89 -8.70 24.34
CA THR A 320 0.83 -9.77 25.33
C THR A 320 0.69 -11.14 24.70
N ARG A 321 -0.06 -11.22 23.59
CA ARG A 321 -0.44 -12.47 22.92
C ARG A 321 0.42 -12.79 21.71
N GLY A 322 1.15 -11.81 21.18
CA GLY A 322 2.00 -11.94 19.99
C GLY A 322 1.22 -11.69 18.69
N SER A 323 1.62 -12.35 17.60
CA SER A 323 0.91 -12.22 16.33
C SER A 323 -0.45 -12.91 16.38
N VAL A 324 -1.48 -12.15 16.03
CA VAL A 324 -2.87 -12.57 15.98
C VAL A 324 -3.38 -12.42 14.55
N ALA A 325 -4.07 -13.43 14.03
CA ALA A 325 -4.67 -13.38 12.71
C ALA A 325 -6.11 -13.89 12.77
N SER A 326 -7.06 -13.08 12.30
CA SER A 326 -8.42 -13.49 12.03
C SER A 326 -8.47 -14.19 10.67
N VAL A 327 -9.00 -15.41 10.65
CA VAL A 327 -9.00 -16.34 9.52
C VAL A 327 -10.41 -16.84 9.30
N LEU A 328 -10.88 -16.82 8.05
CA LEU A 328 -12.06 -17.54 7.65
C LEU A 328 -11.67 -18.93 7.15
N VAL A 329 -12.17 -19.97 7.81
CA VAL A 329 -12.00 -21.35 7.33
C VAL A 329 -12.93 -21.56 6.12
N ARG A 330 -12.38 -21.93 4.96
CA ARG A 330 -13.17 -22.19 3.74
C ARG A 330 -13.53 -23.67 3.62
N SER A 331 -12.58 -24.55 3.91
CA SER A 331 -12.71 -25.99 3.70
C SER A 331 -11.87 -26.74 4.72
N GLY A 332 -12.24 -27.98 5.02
CA GLY A 332 -11.59 -28.77 6.06
C GLY A 332 -11.86 -28.27 7.48
N ILE A 333 -11.06 -28.78 8.41
CA ILE A 333 -11.15 -28.47 9.84
C ILE A 333 -9.80 -27.95 10.33
N VAL A 334 -9.84 -26.92 11.18
CA VAL A 334 -8.68 -26.37 11.88
C VAL A 334 -8.78 -26.68 13.37
N ARG A 335 -7.69 -27.15 13.99
CA ARG A 335 -7.65 -27.51 15.41
C ARG A 335 -6.50 -26.83 16.16
N VAL A 336 -6.70 -26.66 17.47
CA VAL A 336 -5.61 -26.18 18.34
C VAL A 336 -4.46 -27.20 18.33
N GLY A 337 -3.25 -26.71 18.08
CA GLY A 337 -2.04 -27.52 17.99
C GLY A 337 -1.63 -27.89 16.57
N ASP A 338 -2.41 -27.55 15.55
CA ASP A 338 -2.05 -27.76 14.15
C ASP A 338 -0.87 -26.87 13.73
N ASN A 339 -0.07 -27.37 12.79
CA ASN A 339 0.95 -26.57 12.12
C ASN A 339 0.28 -25.85 10.95
N VAL A 340 0.53 -24.56 10.81
CA VAL A 340 -0.15 -23.73 9.82
C VAL A 340 0.81 -22.81 9.09
N VAL A 341 0.45 -22.49 7.86
CA VAL A 341 1.12 -21.50 7.01
C VAL A 341 0.11 -20.46 6.59
N ALA A 342 0.39 -19.18 6.84
CA ALA A 342 -0.42 -18.05 6.44
C ALA A 342 0.44 -17.12 5.59
N GLY A 343 0.20 -17.08 4.27
CA GLY A 343 1.06 -16.35 3.34
C GLY A 343 2.50 -16.85 3.40
N SER A 344 3.43 -15.97 3.79
CA SER A 344 4.86 -16.27 4.02
C SER A 344 5.21 -16.59 5.48
N PHE A 345 4.22 -16.57 6.38
CA PHE A 345 4.43 -16.83 7.80
C PHE A 345 3.99 -18.24 8.16
N ARG A 346 4.60 -18.82 9.19
CA ARG A 346 4.24 -20.15 9.69
C ARG A 346 4.18 -20.18 11.20
N GLY A 347 3.47 -21.15 11.74
CA GLY A 347 3.37 -21.28 13.18
C GLY A 347 2.66 -22.54 13.60
N ARG A 348 2.49 -22.67 14.91
CA ARG A 348 1.67 -23.70 15.52
C ARG A 348 0.57 -23.03 16.29
N ILE A 349 -0.68 -23.44 16.06
CA ILE A 349 -1.84 -22.85 16.72
C ILE A 349 -1.74 -23.13 18.22
N LYS A 350 -1.62 -22.06 19.02
CA LYS A 350 -1.58 -22.11 20.48
C LYS A 350 -2.98 -22.02 21.09
N SER A 351 -3.82 -21.18 20.50
CA SER A 351 -5.19 -20.92 20.91
C SER A 351 -5.99 -20.47 19.70
N MET A 352 -7.29 -20.76 19.71
CA MET A 352 -8.26 -20.22 18.77
C MET A 352 -9.42 -19.61 19.52
N VAL A 353 -9.95 -18.52 18.99
CA VAL A 353 -11.11 -17.81 19.54
C VAL A 353 -12.09 -17.59 18.39
N ASP A 354 -13.39 -17.69 18.64
CA ASP A 354 -14.41 -17.40 17.62
C ASP A 354 -14.73 -15.90 17.52
N GLY A 355 -15.66 -15.54 16.63
CA GLY A 355 -16.10 -14.15 16.42
C GLY A 355 -16.82 -13.49 17.60
N PHE A 356 -17.17 -14.23 18.66
CA PHE A 356 -17.76 -13.70 19.89
C PHE A 356 -16.75 -13.61 21.05
N GLY A 357 -15.51 -14.02 20.83
CA GLY A 357 -14.48 -14.01 21.86
C GLY A 357 -14.42 -15.29 22.70
N GLU A 358 -15.14 -16.36 22.32
CA GLU A 358 -15.12 -17.63 23.03
C GLU A 358 -13.99 -18.54 22.54
N VAL A 359 -13.32 -19.23 23.47
CA VAL A 359 -12.19 -20.12 23.12
C VAL A 359 -12.72 -21.42 22.51
N VAL A 360 -12.35 -21.69 21.26
CA VAL A 360 -12.76 -22.88 20.51
C VAL A 360 -11.58 -23.84 20.29
N LYS A 361 -11.87 -25.15 20.26
CA LYS A 361 -10.84 -26.20 20.05
C LYS A 361 -10.72 -26.62 18.58
N GLU A 362 -11.82 -26.48 17.84
CA GLU A 362 -12.01 -26.95 16.49
C GLU A 362 -12.89 -25.95 15.76
N ALA A 363 -12.57 -25.68 14.49
CA ALA A 363 -13.32 -24.79 13.62
C ALA A 363 -13.53 -25.45 12.26
N GLY A 364 -14.78 -25.49 11.81
CA GLY A 364 -15.18 -26.09 10.54
C GLY A 364 -15.29 -25.05 9.42
N PRO A 365 -15.74 -25.49 8.23
CA PRO A 365 -15.96 -24.61 7.09
C PRO A 365 -16.90 -23.43 7.42
N SER A 366 -16.65 -22.29 6.78
CA SER A 366 -17.31 -21.00 6.98
C SER A 366 -17.22 -20.42 8.38
N THR A 367 -16.41 -20.98 9.29
CA THR A 367 -16.27 -20.45 10.66
C THR A 367 -15.13 -19.42 10.71
N PRO A 368 -15.39 -18.18 11.17
CA PRO A 368 -14.33 -17.21 11.43
C PRO A 368 -13.65 -17.50 12.77
N ILE A 369 -12.32 -17.54 12.77
CA ILE A 369 -11.51 -17.77 13.97
C ILE A 369 -10.32 -16.82 14.07
N GLU A 370 -10.04 -16.38 15.28
CA GLU A 370 -8.81 -15.69 15.62
C GLU A 370 -7.75 -16.72 16.05
N VAL A 371 -6.66 -16.79 15.30
CA VAL A 371 -5.57 -17.75 15.48
C VAL A 371 -4.36 -17.08 16.10
N LEU A 372 -3.81 -17.73 17.13
CA LEU A 372 -2.58 -17.31 17.81
C LEU A 372 -1.46 -18.32 17.63
N GLY A 373 -0.24 -17.81 17.43
CA GLY A 373 0.97 -18.65 17.36
C GLY A 373 1.73 -18.60 16.04
N LEU A 374 1.36 -17.69 15.13
CA LEU A 374 2.14 -17.36 13.94
C LEU A 374 3.41 -16.60 14.32
N ASN A 375 4.48 -16.78 13.53
CA ASN A 375 5.76 -16.11 13.71
C ASN A 375 5.83 -14.70 13.09
N GLY A 376 4.70 -14.16 12.63
CA GLY A 376 4.55 -12.82 12.07
C GLY A 376 3.11 -12.58 11.60
N THR A 377 2.82 -11.34 11.24
CA THR A 377 1.47 -10.87 10.85
C THR A 377 1.26 -11.04 9.34
N PRO A 378 0.47 -12.04 8.89
CA PRO A 378 0.17 -12.25 7.48
C PRO A 378 -0.67 -11.11 6.89
N ALA A 379 -0.62 -10.92 5.57
CA ALA A 379 -1.41 -9.89 4.92
C ALA A 379 -2.89 -10.30 4.81
N ALA A 380 -3.78 -9.32 4.79
CA ALA A 380 -5.19 -9.56 4.51
C ALA A 380 -5.36 -10.15 3.10
N GLY A 381 -6.12 -11.23 2.98
CA GLY A 381 -6.30 -12.01 1.76
C GLY A 381 -5.25 -13.10 1.53
N ASP A 382 -4.24 -13.24 2.40
CA ASP A 382 -3.29 -14.35 2.31
C ASP A 382 -3.98 -15.70 2.54
N GLN A 383 -3.55 -16.71 1.80
CA GLN A 383 -4.00 -18.08 1.97
C GLN A 383 -3.49 -18.68 3.29
N PHE A 384 -4.38 -19.34 4.01
CA PHE A 384 -4.12 -20.04 5.26
C PHE A 384 -4.26 -21.56 5.04
N ASP A 385 -3.22 -22.32 5.34
CA ASP A 385 -3.18 -23.77 5.13
C ASP A 385 -2.71 -24.50 6.38
N VAL A 386 -3.46 -25.53 6.77
CA VAL A 386 -3.03 -26.52 7.76
C VAL A 386 -2.10 -27.53 7.07
N VAL A 387 -0.90 -27.66 7.60
CA VAL A 387 0.14 -28.57 7.09
C VAL A 387 0.41 -29.69 8.09
N ALA A 388 0.77 -30.88 7.59
CA ALA A 388 0.96 -32.04 8.45
C ALA A 388 2.22 -31.89 9.32
N THR A 389 3.27 -31.28 8.79
CA THR A 389 4.56 -31.14 9.48
C THR A 389 5.15 -29.74 9.33
N ASP A 390 5.95 -29.32 10.32
CA ASP A 390 6.68 -28.04 10.23
C ASP A 390 7.62 -28.00 9.01
N ARG A 391 8.17 -29.15 8.59
CA ARG A 391 9.03 -29.26 7.40
C ARG A 391 8.30 -28.88 6.13
N GLU A 392 7.13 -29.48 5.92
CA GLU A 392 6.24 -29.16 4.78
C GLU A 392 5.87 -27.67 4.78
N GLY A 393 5.59 -27.10 5.95
CA GLY A 393 5.36 -25.67 6.08
C GLY A 393 6.54 -24.80 5.66
N ARG A 394 7.79 -25.22 5.93
CA ARG A 394 8.98 -24.48 5.47
C ARG A 394 9.12 -24.50 3.96
N ASP A 395 8.91 -25.68 3.36
CA ASP A 395 9.05 -25.88 1.92
C ASP A 395 7.98 -25.03 1.18
N LEU A 396 6.75 -24.98 1.71
CA LEU A 396 5.66 -24.16 1.18
C LEU A 396 5.98 -22.65 1.24
N VAL A 397 6.45 -22.15 2.39
CA VAL A 397 6.86 -20.74 2.54
C VAL A 397 7.98 -20.38 1.58
N SER A 398 9.02 -21.21 1.48
CA SER A 398 10.15 -20.93 0.57
C SER A 398 9.73 -20.84 -0.89
N THR A 399 8.74 -21.65 -1.29
CA THR A 399 8.15 -21.63 -2.63
C THR A 399 7.39 -20.32 -2.87
N ARG A 400 6.57 -19.89 -1.89
CA ARG A 400 5.82 -18.62 -1.95
C ARG A 400 6.74 -17.41 -2.02
N GLU A 401 7.79 -17.38 -1.22
CA GLU A 401 8.79 -16.30 -1.23
C GLU A 401 9.49 -16.20 -2.59
N ARG A 402 9.89 -17.34 -3.18
CA ARG A 402 10.51 -17.37 -4.51
C ARG A 402 9.58 -16.80 -5.59
N ILE A 403 8.27 -17.13 -5.53
CA ILE A 403 7.27 -16.60 -6.47
C ILE A 403 7.07 -15.10 -6.27
N ALA A 404 6.93 -14.66 -5.01
CA ALA A 404 6.78 -13.25 -4.67
C ALA A 404 7.99 -12.41 -5.14
N GLN A 405 9.20 -12.93 -4.98
CA GLN A 405 10.43 -12.27 -5.41
C GLN A 405 10.53 -12.14 -6.93
N LYS A 406 10.15 -13.19 -7.67
CA LYS A 406 10.06 -13.12 -9.14
C LYS A 406 9.08 -12.04 -9.61
N ARG A 407 7.90 -11.94 -8.96
CA ARG A 407 6.90 -10.89 -9.26
C ARG A 407 7.42 -9.48 -8.94
N LYS A 408 8.14 -9.29 -7.83
CA LYS A 408 8.76 -8.01 -7.48
C LYS A 408 9.82 -7.58 -8.51
N ASN A 409 10.68 -8.50 -8.93
CA ASN A 409 11.72 -8.23 -9.92
C ASN A 409 11.13 -7.86 -11.29
N ALA A 410 10.01 -8.48 -11.69
CA ALA A 410 9.32 -8.13 -12.93
C ALA A 410 8.71 -6.70 -12.89
N ARG A 411 8.17 -6.26 -11.74
CA ARG A 411 7.63 -4.89 -11.57
C ARG A 411 8.73 -3.83 -11.49
N ALA A 412 9.90 -4.14 -10.92
CA ALA A 412 11.02 -3.21 -10.81
C ALA A 412 11.62 -2.81 -12.18
N ALA A 413 11.44 -3.64 -13.22
CA ALA A 413 11.85 -3.31 -14.58
C ALA A 413 10.98 -2.20 -15.22
N THR A 414 9.74 -2.02 -14.76
CA THR A 414 8.78 -1.05 -15.32
C THR A 414 8.94 0.36 -14.73
N THR A 415 9.59 0.50 -13.56
CA THR A 415 9.64 1.74 -12.76
C THR A 415 10.74 2.73 -13.16
N MET A 416 11.62 2.41 -14.11
CA MET A 416 12.72 3.31 -14.51
C MET A 416 12.21 4.63 -15.12
N ALA A 417 11.06 4.60 -15.82
CA ALA A 417 10.41 5.79 -16.35
C ALA A 417 9.88 6.71 -15.24
N GLU A 418 9.46 6.13 -14.11
CA GLU A 418 8.94 6.85 -12.95
C GLU A 418 10.08 7.46 -12.13
N VAL A 419 11.19 6.74 -12.00
CA VAL A 419 12.44 7.25 -11.40
C VAL A 419 12.98 8.45 -12.21
N MET A 420 12.90 8.43 -13.55
CA MET A 420 13.37 9.54 -14.39
C MET A 420 12.52 10.81 -14.23
N ARG A 421 11.22 10.66 -13.97
CA ARG A 421 10.30 11.77 -13.68
C ARG A 421 10.56 12.37 -12.29
N ARG A 422 10.99 11.56 -11.31
CA ARG A 422 11.31 11.95 -9.93
C ARG A 422 12.60 12.76 -9.78
N VAL A 423 13.59 12.57 -10.65
CA VAL A 423 14.86 13.33 -10.60
C VAL A 423 14.70 14.78 -11.08
N GLN A 424 13.58 15.12 -11.74
CA GLN A 424 13.35 16.45 -12.33
C GLN A 424 12.54 17.43 -11.47
N GLN A 425 11.99 17.00 -10.33
CA GLN A 425 11.27 17.89 -9.41
C GLN A 425 12.16 18.22 -8.21
N SER A 426 13.04 19.22 -8.35
CA SER A 426 13.94 19.64 -7.26
C SER A 426 13.41 20.79 -6.40
N ASP A 427 12.20 21.28 -6.65
CA ASP A 427 11.66 22.49 -5.99
C ASP A 427 10.42 22.22 -5.11
N SER A 428 9.88 20.98 -5.07
CA SER A 428 8.74 20.64 -4.19
C SER A 428 9.22 20.34 -2.77
N LYS A 429 8.52 20.88 -1.76
CA LYS A 429 8.82 20.56 -0.36
C LYS A 429 8.35 19.14 -0.05
N GLU A 430 9.16 18.37 0.68
CA GLU A 430 8.79 17.02 1.09
C GLU A 430 8.31 17.00 2.54
N LEU A 431 7.17 16.36 2.79
CA LEU A 431 6.70 16.00 4.12
C LEU A 431 6.88 14.49 4.30
N LEU A 432 7.85 14.10 5.13
CA LEU A 432 8.16 12.70 5.40
C LEU A 432 7.37 12.20 6.60
N ILE A 433 6.75 11.02 6.47
CA ILE A 433 5.87 10.46 7.50
C ILE A 433 6.25 9.00 7.78
N VAL A 434 6.30 8.64 9.06
CA VAL A 434 6.37 7.26 9.55
C VAL A 434 4.99 6.90 10.12
N ILE A 435 4.39 5.85 9.58
CA ILE A 435 3.04 5.41 9.94
C ILE A 435 3.10 4.10 10.75
N LYS A 436 2.39 4.08 11.88
CA LYS A 436 2.12 2.86 12.66
C LYS A 436 0.63 2.63 12.75
N THR A 437 0.16 1.45 12.40
CA THR A 437 -1.25 1.10 12.50
C THR A 437 -1.48 0.02 13.56
N GLY A 438 -2.66 -0.04 14.17
CA GLY A 438 -3.05 -1.16 15.03
C GLY A 438 -3.08 -2.47 14.24
N ASN A 439 -3.76 -2.44 13.10
CA ASN A 439 -3.99 -3.60 12.25
C ASN A 439 -3.18 -3.52 10.95
N HIS A 440 -2.79 -4.67 10.41
CA HIS A 440 -2.05 -4.75 9.15
C HIS A 440 -2.90 -4.31 7.95
N GLY A 441 -4.21 -4.58 7.97
CA GLY A 441 -5.11 -4.18 6.89
C GLY A 441 -5.16 -2.67 6.67
N SER A 442 -5.07 -1.90 7.75
CA SER A 442 -5.16 -0.43 7.73
C SER A 442 -3.91 0.25 7.17
N ILE A 443 -2.78 -0.46 7.05
CA ILE A 443 -1.51 0.09 6.53
C ILE A 443 -1.70 0.67 5.13
N ASP A 444 -2.21 -0.15 4.20
CA ASP A 444 -2.38 0.24 2.81
C ASP A 444 -3.40 1.38 2.67
N ALA A 445 -4.47 1.33 3.46
CA ALA A 445 -5.54 2.32 3.44
C ALA A 445 -5.05 3.69 3.93
N VAL A 446 -4.41 3.74 5.09
CA VAL A 446 -3.87 4.98 5.66
C VAL A 446 -2.74 5.53 4.79
N SER A 447 -1.83 4.67 4.30
CA SER A 447 -0.72 5.12 3.46
C SER A 447 -1.21 5.76 2.16
N ARG A 448 -2.17 5.14 1.47
CA ARG A 448 -2.75 5.72 0.25
C ARG A 448 -3.51 7.00 0.51
N ALA A 449 -4.30 7.06 1.58
CA ALA A 449 -5.05 8.27 1.92
C ALA A 449 -4.11 9.45 2.20
N VAL A 450 -3.01 9.20 2.91
CA VAL A 450 -1.96 10.19 3.20
C VAL A 450 -1.23 10.59 1.91
N GLU A 451 -0.87 9.65 1.05
CA GLU A 451 -0.18 9.94 -0.22
C GLU A 451 -1.05 10.73 -1.20
N GLN A 452 -2.38 10.56 -1.19
CA GLN A 452 -3.33 11.30 -2.02
C GLN A 452 -3.36 12.81 -1.72
N ILE A 453 -2.88 13.24 -0.55
CA ILE A 453 -2.76 14.66 -0.19
C ILE A 453 -1.64 15.36 -0.99
N SER A 454 -0.70 14.59 -1.53
CA SER A 454 0.43 15.12 -2.31
C SER A 454 -0.02 15.96 -3.50
N ASN A 455 0.62 17.11 -3.69
CA ASN A 455 0.39 18.01 -4.80
C ASN A 455 1.73 18.51 -5.38
N ASP A 456 1.67 19.34 -6.42
CA ASP A 456 2.88 19.81 -7.12
C ASP A 456 3.81 20.68 -6.23
N GLU A 457 3.30 21.29 -5.16
CA GLU A 457 4.06 22.16 -4.24
C GLU A 457 4.60 21.39 -3.01
N VAL A 458 3.82 20.45 -2.48
CA VAL A 458 4.17 19.62 -1.31
C VAL A 458 3.97 18.13 -1.64
N GLN A 459 5.06 17.39 -1.56
CA GLN A 459 5.08 15.94 -1.75
C GLN A 459 5.01 15.25 -0.38
N VAL A 460 3.94 14.50 -0.14
CA VAL A 460 3.78 13.72 1.09
C VAL A 460 4.30 12.31 0.83
N ARG A 461 5.28 11.88 1.62
CA ARG A 461 5.93 10.58 1.41
C ARG A 461 5.98 9.76 2.70
N VAL A 462 5.51 8.53 2.59
CA VAL A 462 5.59 7.53 3.65
C VAL A 462 6.95 6.84 3.59
N LEU A 463 7.77 7.02 4.63
CA LEU A 463 9.09 6.38 4.74
C LEU A 463 8.98 4.92 5.17
N SER A 464 8.08 4.66 6.10
CA SER A 464 7.86 3.36 6.70
C SER A 464 6.42 3.29 7.17
N ALA A 465 5.75 2.18 6.85
CA ALA A 465 4.42 1.87 7.33
C ALA A 465 4.41 0.42 7.85
N SER A 466 4.01 0.22 9.11
CA SER A 466 3.97 -1.11 9.72
C SER A 466 2.90 -1.19 10.79
N SER A 467 2.47 -2.40 11.14
CA SER A 467 1.51 -2.62 12.23
C SER A 467 2.21 -2.78 13.58
N GLY A 468 1.48 -2.49 14.65
CA GLY A 468 1.93 -2.57 16.04
C GLY A 468 2.20 -1.22 16.70
N ALA A 469 2.64 -1.28 17.95
CA ALA A 469 2.91 -0.08 18.77
C ALA A 469 4.11 0.72 18.25
N VAL A 470 4.06 2.05 18.43
CA VAL A 470 5.17 2.96 18.11
C VAL A 470 6.33 2.70 19.07
N ASN A 471 7.48 2.28 18.55
CA ASN A 471 8.66 1.87 19.33
C ASN A 471 9.85 2.83 19.14
N GLU A 472 10.96 2.60 19.87
CA GLU A 472 12.16 3.45 19.84
C GLU A 472 12.82 3.51 18.45
N SER A 473 12.76 2.44 17.67
CA SER A 473 13.35 2.39 16.32
C SER A 473 12.61 3.30 15.35
N ASP A 474 11.30 3.44 15.52
CA ASP A 474 10.47 4.33 14.71
C ASP A 474 10.81 5.80 14.97
N ILE A 475 11.05 6.15 16.25
CA ILE A 475 11.49 7.49 16.64
C ILE A 475 12.89 7.80 16.12
N LEU A 476 13.79 6.82 16.15
CA LEU A 476 15.14 6.99 15.63
C LEU A 476 15.14 7.22 14.10
N LEU A 477 14.33 6.45 13.36
CA LEU A 477 14.15 6.63 11.92
C LEU A 477 13.59 8.02 11.60
N ALA A 478 12.62 8.46 12.39
CA ALA A 478 12.02 9.78 12.26
C ALA A 478 13.03 10.90 12.57
N SER A 479 13.84 10.77 13.62
CA SER A 479 14.91 11.73 13.96
C SER A 479 15.93 11.86 12.82
N ALA A 480 16.37 10.72 12.29
CA ALA A 480 17.38 10.68 11.23
C ALA A 480 16.90 11.29 9.90
N SER A 481 15.58 11.32 9.68
CA SER A 481 14.98 11.73 8.40
C SER A 481 14.10 12.98 8.50
N ASP A 482 14.03 13.62 9.68
CA ASP A 482 13.10 14.73 9.98
C ASP A 482 11.64 14.40 9.60
N ALA A 483 11.19 13.20 9.98
CA ALA A 483 9.87 12.70 9.65
C ALA A 483 8.88 12.83 10.81
N MET A 484 7.61 13.07 10.49
CA MET A 484 6.51 13.05 11.45
C MET A 484 6.11 11.61 11.78
N VAL A 485 5.83 11.31 13.05
CA VAL A 485 5.39 9.98 13.49
C VAL A 485 3.89 9.98 13.76
N MET A 486 3.16 9.20 12.97
CA MET A 486 1.70 9.08 13.03
C MET A 486 1.29 7.67 13.43
N GLY A 487 0.49 7.56 14.48
CA GLY A 487 -0.15 6.32 14.91
C GLY A 487 -1.64 6.31 14.58
N PHE A 488 -2.13 5.24 13.98
CA PHE A 488 -3.55 5.00 13.71
C PHE A 488 -4.01 3.74 14.46
N GLU A 489 -5.00 3.88 15.36
CA GLU A 489 -5.52 2.78 16.20
C GLU A 489 -4.40 2.01 16.94
N THR A 490 -3.36 2.73 17.39
CA THR A 490 -2.18 2.12 18.00
C THR A 490 -1.73 2.86 19.24
N THR A 491 -0.92 2.20 20.05
CA THR A 491 -0.36 2.75 21.28
C THR A 491 1.12 3.08 21.12
N VAL A 492 1.62 3.95 22.00
CA VAL A 492 3.03 4.35 22.04
C VAL A 492 3.72 3.62 23.19
N GLU A 493 4.91 3.07 22.94
CA GLU A 493 5.70 2.44 23.99
C GLU A 493 6.33 3.47 24.94
N ALA A 494 6.52 3.10 26.21
CA ALA A 494 7.17 3.99 27.19
C ALA A 494 8.62 4.33 26.81
N GLY A 495 9.30 3.44 26.09
CA GLY A 495 10.61 3.71 25.48
C GLY A 495 10.52 4.80 24.41
N ALA A 496 9.63 4.62 23.45
CA ALA A 496 9.41 5.57 22.36
C ALA A 496 9.04 6.98 22.86
N ARG A 497 8.17 7.10 23.88
CA ARG A 497 7.80 8.39 24.46
C ARG A 497 8.98 9.13 25.10
N ARG A 498 9.84 8.41 25.83
CA ARG A 498 11.05 9.01 26.40
C ARG A 498 12.05 9.44 25.32
N GLN A 499 12.19 8.62 24.28
CA GLN A 499 13.07 8.94 23.16
C GLN A 499 12.56 10.15 22.36
N SER A 500 11.24 10.25 22.16
CA SER A 500 10.65 11.37 21.42
C SER A 500 10.80 12.70 22.15
N GLU A 501 10.68 12.70 23.48
CA GLU A 501 10.96 13.87 24.32
C GLU A 501 12.45 14.29 24.26
N ALA A 502 13.37 13.32 24.18
CA ALA A 502 14.81 13.59 24.09
C ALA A 502 15.22 14.16 22.71
N GLU A 503 14.63 13.63 21.63
CA GLU A 503 14.93 14.00 20.24
C GLU A 503 14.07 15.18 19.74
N GLY A 504 13.03 15.58 20.48
CA GLY A 504 12.12 16.67 20.11
C GLY A 504 11.09 16.27 19.03
N ILE A 505 10.79 14.98 18.89
CA ILE A 505 9.86 14.46 17.87
C ILE A 505 8.46 14.41 18.44
N THR A 506 7.48 14.95 17.70
CA THR A 506 6.08 14.87 18.09
C THR A 506 5.48 13.56 17.57
N ILE A 507 4.97 12.73 18.47
CA ILE A 507 4.18 11.54 18.14
C ILE A 507 2.71 11.92 18.22
N ARG A 508 1.95 11.69 17.15
CA ARG A 508 0.50 11.92 17.14
C ARG A 508 -0.24 10.61 16.90
N THR A 509 -1.24 10.33 17.70
CA THR A 509 -2.04 9.10 17.61
C THR A 509 -3.50 9.45 17.40
N TYR A 510 -4.15 8.74 16.48
CA TYR A 510 -5.54 8.96 16.10
C TYR A 510 -6.28 7.63 16.03
N ASP A 511 -7.53 7.64 16.47
CA ASP A 511 -8.44 6.48 16.35
C ASP A 511 -9.42 6.63 15.19
N ILE A 512 -9.42 7.79 14.51
CA ILE A 512 -10.30 8.10 13.38
C ILE A 512 -9.43 8.58 12.22
N ILE A 513 -9.57 7.92 11.06
CA ILE A 513 -8.72 8.17 9.90
C ILE A 513 -8.80 9.61 9.38
N TYR A 514 -9.97 10.26 9.48
CA TYR A 514 -10.15 11.66 9.06
C TYR A 514 -9.30 12.63 9.86
N ASN A 515 -9.26 12.48 11.18
CA ASN A 515 -8.44 13.35 12.04
C ASN A 515 -6.95 13.20 11.71
N LEU A 516 -6.52 12.01 11.30
CA LEU A 516 -5.16 11.76 10.85
C LEU A 516 -4.90 12.46 9.51
N ILE A 517 -5.81 12.34 8.54
CA ILE A 517 -5.72 12.99 7.23
C ILE A 517 -5.68 14.52 7.39
N ASP A 518 -6.60 15.08 8.17
CA ASP A 518 -6.70 16.52 8.43
C ASP A 518 -5.39 17.07 9.04
N GLU A 519 -4.79 16.32 9.97
CA GLU A 519 -3.50 16.72 10.54
C GLU A 519 -2.38 16.74 9.49
N VAL A 520 -2.35 15.74 8.61
CA VAL A 520 -1.35 15.71 7.54
C VAL A 520 -1.58 16.85 6.55
N GLU A 521 -2.83 17.16 6.22
CA GLU A 521 -3.17 18.32 5.39
C GLU A 521 -2.71 19.63 6.05
N ASP A 522 -2.95 19.81 7.34
CA ASP A 522 -2.53 21.00 8.06
C ASP A 522 -1.01 21.11 8.18
N ALA A 523 -0.32 19.99 8.38
CA ALA A 523 1.14 19.93 8.35
C ALA A 523 1.70 20.29 6.95
N ALA A 524 1.07 19.76 5.89
CA ALA A 524 1.43 20.08 4.50
C ALA A 524 1.20 21.56 4.19
N ARG A 525 0.07 22.15 4.62
CA ARG A 525 -0.20 23.59 4.50
C ARG A 525 0.81 24.43 5.28
N GLY A 526 1.22 23.97 6.47
CA GLY A 526 2.23 24.64 7.29
C GLY A 526 3.60 24.77 6.63
N LEU A 527 3.92 23.89 5.68
CA LEU A 527 5.15 23.97 4.87
C LEU A 527 5.06 24.99 3.74
N LEU A 528 3.86 25.41 3.33
CA LEU A 528 3.67 26.38 2.25
C LEU A 528 4.10 27.77 2.66
N GLU A 529 4.70 28.51 1.73
CA GLU A 529 5.04 29.91 1.97
C GLU A 529 3.77 30.77 1.99
N PRO A 530 3.66 31.75 2.90
CA PRO A 530 2.51 32.65 2.92
C PRO A 530 2.37 33.42 1.61
N GLU A 531 1.14 33.57 1.12
CA GLU A 531 0.87 34.39 -0.05
C GLU A 531 1.07 35.87 0.27
N ARG A 532 1.88 36.54 -0.56
CA ARG A 532 2.06 37.99 -0.52
C ARG A 532 1.10 38.63 -1.51
N LYS A 533 0.01 39.20 -1.01
CA LYS A 533 -0.92 39.97 -1.83
C LYS A 533 -0.59 41.45 -1.76
N ILE A 534 -0.34 42.05 -2.92
CA ILE A 534 -0.16 43.50 -3.04
C ILE A 534 -1.55 44.14 -3.09
N ILE A 535 -1.84 45.00 -2.13
CA ILE A 535 -3.09 45.76 -2.08
C ILE A 535 -2.75 47.23 -2.30
N VAL A 536 -3.21 47.78 -3.42
CA VAL A 536 -3.09 49.21 -3.70
C VAL A 536 -4.02 49.97 -2.73
N THR A 537 -3.42 50.90 -1.99
CA THR A 537 -4.07 51.69 -0.94
C THR A 537 -4.57 53.04 -1.45
N GLY A 538 -3.94 53.60 -2.48
CA GLY A 538 -4.37 54.84 -3.12
C GLY A 538 -3.36 55.38 -4.11
N HIS A 539 -3.74 56.44 -4.82
CA HIS A 539 -2.90 57.11 -5.80
C HIS A 539 -2.77 58.60 -5.47
N ALA A 540 -1.65 59.20 -5.85
CA ALA A 540 -1.43 60.64 -5.76
C ALA A 540 -0.66 61.15 -6.98
N ASN A 541 -0.87 62.41 -7.34
CA ASN A 541 -0.14 63.05 -8.43
C ASN A 541 0.85 64.08 -7.86
N VAL A 542 2.07 64.10 -8.40
CA VAL A 542 3.09 65.08 -8.08
C VAL A 542 2.74 66.40 -8.77
N LEU A 543 2.48 67.44 -7.97
CA LEU A 543 2.14 68.77 -8.45
C LEU A 543 3.34 69.70 -8.50
N GLU A 544 4.25 69.59 -7.53
CA GLU A 544 5.43 70.44 -7.42
C GLU A 544 6.56 69.65 -6.74
N VAL A 545 7.81 69.95 -7.08
CA VAL A 545 8.97 69.27 -6.49
C VAL A 545 9.80 70.25 -5.67
N PHE A 546 9.91 69.98 -4.37
CA PHE A 546 10.67 70.81 -3.43
C PHE A 546 12.06 70.24 -3.20
N LYS A 547 13.08 71.10 -3.19
CA LYS A 547 14.44 70.69 -2.83
C LYS A 547 14.61 70.73 -1.32
N HIS A 548 15.05 69.61 -0.73
CA HIS A 548 15.38 69.50 0.68
C HIS A 548 16.89 69.23 0.85
N GLY A 549 17.62 70.18 1.43
CA GLY A 549 19.08 70.06 1.54
C GLY A 549 19.83 70.15 0.20
N ARG A 550 20.99 69.49 0.09
CA ARG A 550 21.86 69.54 -1.12
C ARG A 550 21.55 68.47 -2.18
N ARG A 551 20.89 67.37 -1.82
CA ARG A 551 20.65 66.22 -2.72
C ARG A 551 19.27 65.57 -2.63
N GLU A 552 18.44 65.90 -1.63
CA GLU A 552 17.12 65.26 -1.48
C GLU A 552 16.03 66.11 -2.12
N GLN A 553 15.04 65.45 -2.72
CA GLN A 553 13.85 66.08 -3.26
C GLN A 553 12.61 65.53 -2.54
N ILE A 554 11.65 66.41 -2.29
CA ILE A 554 10.36 66.09 -1.70
C ILE A 554 9.31 66.33 -2.78
N ALA A 555 8.49 65.32 -3.04
CA ALA A 555 7.35 65.44 -3.94
C ALA A 555 6.20 66.12 -3.18
N GLY A 556 5.80 67.31 -3.65
CA GLY A 556 4.53 67.93 -3.29
C GLY A 556 3.41 67.27 -4.07
N VAL A 557 2.55 66.54 -3.38
CA VAL A 557 1.55 65.66 -3.99
C VAL A 557 0.14 66.04 -3.58
N ARG A 558 -0.83 65.67 -4.41
CA ARG A 558 -2.24 65.61 -4.04
C ARG A 558 -2.77 64.20 -4.25
N VAL A 559 -3.40 63.64 -3.22
CA VAL A 559 -4.02 62.31 -3.29
C VAL A 559 -5.23 62.37 -4.21
N SER A 560 -5.24 61.55 -5.26
CA SER A 560 -6.33 61.47 -6.24
C SER A 560 -7.41 60.50 -5.81
N ASP A 561 -7.04 59.40 -5.17
CA ASP A 561 -7.95 58.40 -4.64
C ASP A 561 -7.29 57.57 -3.54
N GLY A 562 -8.13 56.95 -2.71
CA GLY A 562 -7.68 56.10 -1.61
C GLY A 562 -7.00 56.87 -0.47
N VAL A 563 -6.11 56.16 0.23
CA VAL A 563 -5.36 56.69 1.38
C VAL A 563 -3.92 56.23 1.25
N LEU A 564 -2.98 57.18 1.27
CA LEU A 564 -1.55 56.87 1.31
C LEU A 564 -1.09 56.74 2.76
N LYS A 565 -0.65 55.55 3.15
CA LYS A 565 -0.12 55.29 4.50
C LYS A 565 1.39 55.34 4.53
N ARG A 566 1.97 56.00 5.53
CA ARG A 566 3.43 56.10 5.69
C ARG A 566 4.11 54.72 5.91
N SER A 567 3.40 53.75 6.47
CA SER A 567 3.88 52.37 6.65
C SER A 567 3.94 51.55 5.37
N GLY A 568 3.33 52.02 4.28
CA GLY A 568 3.28 51.32 3.01
C GLY A 568 4.52 51.51 2.14
N ARG A 569 4.50 50.88 0.96
CA ARG A 569 5.47 51.09 -0.12
C ARG A 569 4.82 51.93 -1.22
N MET A 570 5.65 52.51 -2.07
CA MET A 570 5.23 53.43 -3.11
C MET A 570 5.91 53.09 -4.42
N ARG A 571 5.13 53.04 -5.50
CA ARG A 571 5.63 53.03 -6.88
C ARG A 571 5.54 54.42 -7.47
N VAL A 572 6.58 54.82 -8.18
CA VAL A 572 6.63 56.05 -8.96
C VAL A 572 6.41 55.67 -10.43
N ILE A 573 5.36 56.24 -11.03
CA ILE A 573 4.92 55.95 -12.39
C ILE A 573 5.00 57.24 -13.22
N ARG A 574 5.67 57.17 -14.37
CA ARG A 574 5.75 58.27 -15.35
C ARG A 574 5.44 57.69 -16.72
N ASP A 575 4.59 58.37 -17.49
CA ASP A 575 4.15 57.90 -18.82
C ASP A 575 3.66 56.44 -18.80
N GLN A 576 2.92 56.06 -17.76
CA GLN A 576 2.41 54.70 -17.51
C GLN A 576 3.48 53.61 -17.32
N LYS A 577 4.73 53.98 -17.06
CA LYS A 577 5.81 53.06 -16.71
C LYS A 577 6.28 53.26 -15.29
N GLU A 578 6.45 52.16 -14.57
CA GLU A 578 7.08 52.14 -13.25
C GLU A 578 8.56 52.50 -13.37
N ILE A 579 8.95 53.61 -12.75
CA ILE A 579 10.34 54.08 -12.69
C ILE A 579 11.03 53.55 -11.45
N PHE A 580 10.30 53.49 -10.32
CA PHE A 580 10.89 53.18 -9.03
C PHE A 580 9.87 52.55 -8.07
N ASP A 581 10.36 51.68 -7.19
CA ASP A 581 9.60 51.04 -6.10
C ASP A 581 10.40 51.14 -4.80
N GLY A 582 9.82 51.75 -3.77
CA GLY A 582 10.52 52.01 -2.51
C GLY A 582 9.60 52.20 -1.31
N ALA A 583 10.20 52.22 -0.12
CA ALA A 583 9.48 52.53 1.13
C ALA A 583 9.34 54.03 1.32
N ILE A 584 8.27 54.49 1.97
CA ILE A 584 8.07 55.92 2.27
C ILE A 584 8.88 56.29 3.51
N THR A 585 9.86 57.18 3.38
CA THR A 585 10.70 57.63 4.50
C THR A 585 10.04 58.75 5.29
N SER A 586 9.41 59.70 4.60
CA SER A 586 8.77 60.87 5.19
C SER A 586 7.45 61.19 4.51
N MET A 587 6.45 61.52 5.34
CA MET A 587 5.13 61.97 4.92
C MET A 587 4.71 63.14 5.81
N ARG A 588 4.41 64.29 5.20
CA ARG A 588 4.03 65.51 5.91
C ARG A 588 2.83 66.17 5.28
N HIS A 589 1.97 66.74 6.12
CA HIS A 589 0.96 67.70 5.69
C HIS A 589 1.38 69.07 6.25
N LEU A 590 1.64 70.03 5.37
CA LEU A 590 2.21 71.34 5.73
C LEU A 590 3.52 71.20 6.53
N LYS A 591 3.49 71.43 7.85
CA LYS A 591 4.65 71.35 8.75
C LYS A 591 4.64 70.12 9.67
N GLU A 592 3.56 69.34 9.67
CA GLU A 592 3.35 68.23 10.60
C GLU A 592 3.62 66.88 9.94
N ASN A 593 4.27 65.97 10.67
CA ASN A 593 4.43 64.59 10.23
C ASN A 593 3.10 63.86 10.41
N VAL A 594 2.55 63.34 9.31
CA VAL A 594 1.28 62.60 9.32
C VAL A 594 1.54 61.12 9.06
N ARG A 595 0.62 60.29 9.56
CA ARG A 595 0.66 58.82 9.35
C ARG A 595 0.01 58.41 8.04
N GLU A 596 -0.95 59.20 7.58
CA GLU A 596 -1.72 58.95 6.38
C GLU A 596 -2.11 60.27 5.70
N LEU A 597 -2.24 60.23 4.38
CA LEU A 597 -2.82 61.28 3.55
C LEU A 597 -4.06 60.71 2.88
N VAL A 598 -5.22 61.33 3.15
CA VAL A 598 -6.51 60.91 2.62
C VAL A 598 -6.82 61.61 1.29
N ASN A 599 -7.81 61.09 0.56
CA ASN A 599 -8.23 61.64 -0.73
C ASN A 599 -8.46 63.17 -0.70
N ASN A 600 -8.02 63.87 -1.75
CA ASN A 600 -8.01 65.31 -1.94
C ASN A 600 -7.13 66.12 -0.99
N PHE A 601 -6.37 65.48 -0.09
CA PHE A 601 -5.39 66.19 0.72
C PHE A 601 -4.06 66.34 -0.04
N GLU A 602 -3.39 67.45 0.23
CA GLU A 602 -2.04 67.73 -0.25
C GLU A 602 -1.01 67.34 0.78
N GLY A 603 0.19 66.98 0.37
CA GLY A 603 1.26 66.63 1.29
C GLY A 603 2.63 66.59 0.64
N GLY A 604 3.67 66.54 1.47
CA GLY A 604 5.03 66.26 1.05
C GLY A 604 5.36 64.79 1.28
N LEU A 605 5.82 64.10 0.25
CA LEU A 605 6.27 62.71 0.29
C LEU A 605 7.74 62.58 -0.09
N MET A 606 8.41 61.63 0.56
CA MET A 606 9.75 61.20 0.21
C MET A 606 9.80 59.67 0.23
N VAL A 607 10.26 59.08 -0.88
CA VAL A 607 10.52 57.65 -1.04
C VAL A 607 12.01 57.39 -0.86
N ASP A 608 12.34 56.31 -0.17
CA ASP A 608 13.72 55.90 0.11
C ASP A 608 14.50 55.66 -1.19
N GLY A 609 15.68 56.25 -1.31
CA GLY A 609 16.56 56.09 -2.47
C GLY A 609 16.09 56.74 -3.79
N PHE A 610 14.96 57.46 -3.82
CA PHE A 610 14.48 58.15 -5.03
C PHE A 610 14.42 59.67 -4.86
N HIS A 611 15.08 60.36 -5.80
CA HIS A 611 15.30 61.82 -5.74
C HIS A 611 15.04 62.53 -7.07
N GLU A 612 14.46 61.88 -8.07
CA GLU A 612 14.25 62.43 -9.42
C GLU A 612 12.75 62.57 -9.77
N TYR A 613 12.00 63.20 -8.86
CA TYR A 613 10.57 63.47 -9.09
C TYR A 613 10.40 64.52 -10.19
N GLN A 614 9.35 64.37 -11.00
CA GLN A 614 8.91 65.35 -11.98
C GLN A 614 7.44 65.71 -11.74
N GLU A 615 7.09 66.95 -12.07
CA GLU A 615 5.68 67.37 -12.06
C GLU A 615 4.90 66.53 -13.09
N GLY A 616 3.78 65.97 -12.66
CA GLY A 616 2.98 65.03 -13.45
C GLY A 616 3.28 63.55 -13.20
N ASP A 617 4.28 63.20 -12.39
CA ASP A 617 4.47 61.81 -11.94
C ASP A 617 3.26 61.33 -11.11
N GLN A 618 2.87 60.07 -11.31
CA GLN A 618 1.84 59.41 -10.51
C GLN A 618 2.50 58.50 -9.47
N LEU A 619 2.07 58.61 -8.23
CA LEU A 619 2.53 57.80 -7.11
C LEU A 619 1.42 56.82 -6.73
N GLU A 620 1.73 55.53 -6.73
CA GLU A 620 0.83 54.45 -6.33
C GLU A 620 1.30 53.86 -5.01
N GLY A 621 0.53 54.06 -3.95
CA GLY A 621 0.82 53.53 -2.62
C GLY A 621 0.20 52.16 -2.45
N TYR A 622 0.98 51.18 -1.99
CA TYR A 622 0.50 49.82 -1.76
C TYR A 622 1.03 49.23 -0.45
N GLU A 623 0.28 48.29 0.11
CA GLU A 623 0.70 47.47 1.26
C GLU A 623 0.84 46.01 0.81
N VAL A 624 1.87 45.33 1.32
CA VAL A 624 2.03 43.89 1.12
C VAL A 624 1.34 43.20 2.28
N GLN A 625 0.16 42.63 2.02
CA GLN A 625 -0.52 41.82 3.02
C GLN A 625 -0.03 40.38 2.90
N VAL A 626 0.56 39.88 3.99
CA VAL A 626 0.94 38.48 4.11
C VAL A 626 -0.26 37.72 4.64
N THR A 627 -0.82 36.83 3.82
CA THR A 627 -1.94 35.98 4.22
C THR A 627 -1.40 34.55 4.33
N ARG A 628 -1.70 33.86 5.44
CA ARG A 628 -1.47 32.41 5.51
C ARG A 628 -2.44 31.74 4.54
N ARG A 629 -1.93 30.82 3.73
CA ARG A 629 -2.74 29.98 2.85
C ARG A 629 -3.54 29.00 3.68
#